data_AF-U5W5L4-F1
#
_entry.id   AF-U5W5L4-F1
#
_cell.length_a   1.000
_cell.length_b   1.000
_cell.length_c   1.000
_cell.angle_alpha   90.00
_cell.angle_beta   90.00
_cell.angle_gamma   90.00
#
_symmetry.space_group_name_H-M   'P 1'
#
loop_
_entity.id
_entity.type
_entity.pdbx_description
1 polymer ?
#
loop_
_entity_poly.entity_id
_entity_poly.type
_entity_poly.pdbx_seq_one_letter_code
_entity_poly.pdbx_strand_id
1 'polypeptide(L)'
;MRTLSETTLAAIGRMTVAATDLEFLLAHIGAGPAAAFGRPGDALAAARAAVDGHDGLTASVEAAATQLAIAQSMLRGLWRDDLPRDAEAFDAVAGQLWRTREWFQTVVSEYAAA
;
A
#
# COMPACT_ATOMS: atom_id res chain seq x y z
N MET A 1 -28.09 1.25 -2.98
CA MET A 1 -26.78 1.77 -2.56
C MET A 1 -26.96 3.18 -2.02
N ARG A 2 -26.60 3.43 -0.76
CA ARG A 2 -26.63 4.78 -0.16
C ARG A 2 -25.42 5.56 -0.66
N THR A 3 -25.64 6.78 -1.15
CA THR A 3 -24.60 7.66 -1.74
C THR A 3 -23.53 8.04 -0.72
N LEU A 4 -22.26 8.03 -1.12
CA LEU A 4 -21.14 8.53 -0.31
C LEU A 4 -21.12 10.05 -0.33
N SER A 5 -20.62 10.67 0.74
CA SER A 5 -20.33 12.11 0.72
C SER A 5 -19.15 12.39 -0.21
N GLU A 6 -19.09 13.60 -0.78
CA GLU A 6 -17.95 14.04 -1.60
C GLU A 6 -16.63 13.95 -0.82
N THR A 7 -16.65 14.31 0.46
CA THR A 7 -15.49 14.23 1.36
C THR A 7 -15.00 12.79 1.53
N THR A 8 -15.92 11.84 1.75
CA THR A 8 -15.59 10.41 1.86
C THR A 8 -15.01 9.88 0.55
N LEU A 9 -15.58 10.27 -0.60
CA LEU A 9 -15.09 9.86 -1.91
C LEU A 9 -13.66 10.39 -2.16
N ALA A 10 -13.39 11.65 -1.79
CA ALA A 10 -12.06 12.24 -1.91
C ALA A 10 -11.03 11.52 -1.02
N ALA A 11 -11.40 11.15 0.21
CA ALA A 11 -10.54 10.40 1.12
C ALA A 11 -10.20 8.99 0.60
N ILE A 12 -11.21 8.29 0.04
CA ILE A 12 -11.00 7.01 -0.66
C ILE A 12 -10.02 7.18 -1.83
N GLY A 13 -10.17 8.25 -2.61
CA GLY A 13 -9.26 8.57 -3.72
C GLY A 13 -7.82 8.74 -3.25
N ARG A 14 -7.59 9.54 -2.19
CA ARG A 14 -6.25 9.72 -1.60
C ARG A 14 -5.65 8.41 -1.10
N MET A 15 -6.43 7.59 -0.40
CA MET A 15 -5.98 6.29 0.08
C MET A 15 -5.60 5.35 -1.08
N THR A 16 -6.39 5.36 -2.15
CA THR A 16 -6.13 4.53 -3.34
C THR A 16 -4.84 4.94 -4.05
N VAL A 17 -4.59 6.25 -4.18
CA VAL A 17 -3.33 6.77 -4.72
C VAL A 17 -2.15 6.35 -3.83
N ALA A 18 -2.25 6.54 -2.51
CA ALA A 18 -1.19 6.16 -1.58
C ALA A 18 -0.86 4.65 -1.62
N ALA A 19 -1.88 3.80 -1.75
CA ALA A 19 -1.70 2.37 -1.90
C ALA A 19 -1.02 2.01 -3.22
N THR A 20 -1.43 2.64 -4.33
CA THR A 20 -0.85 2.42 -5.66
C THR A 20 0.63 2.79 -5.69
N ASP A 21 1.00 3.93 -5.10
CA ASP A 21 2.39 4.37 -5.01
C ASP A 21 3.27 3.38 -4.22
N LEU A 22 2.72 2.80 -3.15
CA LEU A 22 3.42 1.79 -2.35
C LEU A 22 3.56 0.47 -3.11
N GLU A 23 2.54 0.04 -3.86
CA GLU A 23 2.61 -1.13 -4.74
C GLU A 23 3.66 -0.96 -5.86
N PHE A 24 3.78 0.25 -6.43
CA PHE A 24 4.82 0.57 -7.40
C PHE A 24 6.24 0.44 -6.83
N LEU A 25 6.46 0.90 -5.60
CA LEU A 25 7.76 0.73 -4.94
C LEU A 25 8.09 -0.74 -4.70
N LEU A 26 7.11 -1.56 -4.28
CA LEU A 26 7.29 -3.00 -4.15
C LEU A 26 7.63 -3.65 -5.49
N ALA A 27 6.92 -3.29 -6.56
CA ALA A 27 7.17 -3.81 -7.90
C ALA A 27 8.60 -3.52 -8.36
N HIS A 28 9.12 -2.32 -8.05
CA HIS A 28 10.48 -1.91 -8.42
C HIS A 28 11.57 -2.82 -7.84
N ILE A 29 11.35 -3.44 -6.68
CA ILE A 29 12.35 -4.26 -5.99
C ILE A 29 12.57 -5.61 -6.68
N GLY A 30 11.50 -6.27 -7.15
CA GLY A 30 11.59 -7.67 -7.57
C GLY A 30 11.22 -7.99 -9.02
N ALA A 31 10.40 -7.16 -9.68
CA ALA A 31 9.85 -7.49 -11.00
C ALA A 31 9.75 -6.30 -11.97
N GLY A 32 10.20 -5.12 -11.55
CA GLY A 32 10.14 -3.89 -12.32
C GLY A 32 8.73 -3.27 -12.37
N PRO A 33 8.60 -2.05 -12.94
CA PRO A 33 7.38 -1.25 -12.84
C PRO A 33 6.11 -1.89 -13.43
N ALA A 34 6.27 -2.77 -14.43
CA ALA A 34 5.14 -3.43 -15.07
C ALA A 34 4.39 -4.39 -14.13
N ALA A 35 5.06 -4.93 -13.10
CA ALA A 35 4.45 -5.85 -12.14
C ALA A 35 3.43 -5.18 -11.22
N ALA A 36 3.48 -3.85 -11.05
CA ALA A 36 2.45 -3.09 -10.33
C ALA A 36 1.07 -3.17 -11.00
N PHE A 37 1.04 -3.47 -12.31
CA PHE A 37 -0.18 -3.64 -13.09
C PHE A 37 -0.52 -5.12 -13.37
N GLY A 38 0.20 -6.05 -12.71
CA GLY A 38 -0.04 -7.49 -12.80
C GLY A 38 -1.27 -7.94 -12.02
N ARG A 39 -1.29 -9.21 -11.61
CA ARG A 39 -2.35 -9.69 -10.73
C ARG A 39 -2.16 -9.06 -9.33
N PRO A 40 -3.26 -8.82 -8.60
CA PRO A 40 -3.15 -8.33 -7.22
C PRO A 40 -2.21 -9.23 -6.40
N GLY A 41 -1.19 -8.62 -5.78
CA GLY A 41 -0.19 -9.32 -4.98
C GLY A 41 1.07 -9.77 -5.72
N ASP A 42 1.12 -9.72 -7.06
CA ASP A 42 2.31 -10.13 -7.82
C ASP A 42 3.54 -9.27 -7.46
N ALA A 43 3.36 -7.94 -7.37
CA ALA A 43 4.42 -7.02 -6.95
C ALA A 43 4.98 -7.36 -5.56
N LEU A 44 4.11 -7.70 -4.60
CA LEU A 44 4.51 -8.07 -3.25
C LEU A 44 5.23 -9.42 -3.22
N ALA A 45 4.73 -10.41 -3.96
CA ALA A 45 5.38 -11.72 -4.06
C ALA A 45 6.78 -11.61 -4.68
N ALA A 46 6.93 -10.81 -5.73
CA ALA A 46 8.22 -10.53 -6.35
C ALA A 46 9.16 -9.79 -5.40
N ALA A 47 8.67 -8.77 -4.68
CA ALA A 47 9.45 -8.04 -3.68
C ALA A 47 9.97 -8.99 -2.58
N ARG A 48 9.11 -9.86 -2.04
CA ARG A 48 9.49 -10.87 -1.03
C ARG A 48 10.60 -11.80 -1.52
N ALA A 49 10.47 -12.30 -2.74
CA ALA A 49 11.48 -13.19 -3.33
C ALA A 49 12.82 -12.48 -3.54
N ALA A 50 12.80 -11.18 -3.87
CA ALA A 50 14.01 -10.41 -4.11
C ALA A 50 14.76 -10.02 -2.82
N VAL A 51 14.08 -9.95 -1.68
CA VAL A 51 14.69 -9.58 -0.39
C VAL A 51 14.95 -10.77 0.54
N ASP A 52 14.72 -12.00 0.06
CA ASP A 52 14.94 -13.21 0.86
C ASP A 52 16.39 -13.28 1.36
N GLY A 53 16.58 -13.53 2.66
CA GLY A 53 17.88 -13.48 3.32
C GLY A 53 18.41 -12.08 3.67
N HIS A 54 17.68 -11.01 3.37
CA HIS A 54 17.97 -9.64 3.80
C HIS A 54 16.99 -9.20 4.89
N ASP A 55 17.25 -9.54 6.16
CA ASP A 55 16.32 -9.34 7.29
C ASP A 55 15.75 -7.91 7.39
N GLY A 56 16.58 -6.88 7.19
CA GLY A 56 16.15 -5.48 7.24
C GLY A 56 15.19 -5.09 6.11
N LEU A 57 15.42 -5.58 4.90
CA LEU A 57 14.52 -5.35 3.76
C LEU A 57 13.26 -6.21 3.85
N THR A 58 13.38 -7.44 4.35
CA THR A 58 12.25 -8.33 4.59
C THR A 58 11.25 -7.68 5.54
N ALA A 59 11.72 -7.16 6.68
CA ALA A 59 10.85 -6.45 7.62
C ALA A 59 10.15 -5.24 6.97
N SER A 60 10.85 -4.55 6.07
CA SER A 60 10.32 -3.38 5.37
C SER A 60 9.24 -3.74 4.34
N VAL A 61 9.45 -4.81 3.56
CA VAL A 61 8.45 -5.37 2.64
C VAL A 61 7.20 -5.83 3.39
N GLU A 62 7.36 -6.48 4.54
CA GLU A 62 6.23 -6.94 5.36
C GLU A 62 5.45 -5.78 6.01
N ALA A 63 6.13 -4.71 6.42
CA ALA A 63 5.47 -3.50 6.90
C ALA A 63 4.60 -2.86 5.81
N ALA A 64 5.13 -2.75 4.59
CA ALA A 64 4.38 -2.27 3.43
C ALA A 64 3.17 -3.17 3.12
N ALA A 65 3.36 -4.49 3.13
CA ALA A 65 2.30 -5.48 2.93
C ALA A 65 1.16 -5.32 3.95
N THR A 66 1.51 -5.08 5.22
CA THR A 66 0.54 -4.88 6.30
C THR A 66 -0.35 -3.66 6.04
N GLN A 67 0.23 -2.54 5.59
CA GLN A 67 -0.54 -1.34 5.32
C GLN A 67 -1.45 -1.48 4.09
N LEU A 68 -0.97 -2.15 3.04
CA LEU A 68 -1.81 -2.46 1.87
C LEU A 68 -3.00 -3.35 2.27
N ALA A 69 -2.78 -4.35 3.12
CA ALA A 69 -3.85 -5.21 3.62
C ALA A 69 -4.90 -4.44 4.42
N ILE A 70 -4.48 -3.49 5.26
CA ILE A 70 -5.38 -2.60 6.02
C ILE A 70 -6.24 -1.77 5.07
N ALA A 71 -5.64 -1.12 4.08
CA ALA A 71 -6.35 -0.29 3.10
C ALA A 71 -7.37 -1.11 2.29
N GLN A 72 -7.00 -2.30 1.83
CA GLN A 72 -7.89 -3.20 1.12
C GLN A 72 -9.03 -3.72 2.01
N SER A 73 -8.75 -4.00 3.28
CA SER A 73 -9.77 -4.41 4.25
C SER A 73 -10.80 -3.30 4.47
N MET A 74 -10.33 -2.06 4.58
CA MET A 74 -11.17 -0.89 4.75
C MET A 74 -12.09 -0.66 3.53
N LEU A 75 -11.55 -0.77 2.31
CA LEU A 75 -12.35 -0.72 1.08
C LEU A 75 -13.37 -1.86 1.01
N ARG A 76 -13.01 -3.08 1.40
CA ARG A 76 -13.94 -4.23 1.39
C ARG A 76 -15.06 -4.06 2.41
N GLY A 77 -14.75 -3.58 3.61
CA GLY A 77 -15.77 -3.34 4.64
C GLY A 77 -16.74 -2.22 4.27
N LEU A 78 -16.30 -1.22 3.50
CA LEU A 78 -17.18 -0.21 2.90
C LEU A 78 -18.28 -0.84 2.02
N TRP A 79 -17.91 -1.82 1.18
CA TRP A 79 -18.84 -2.48 0.25
C TRP A 79 -19.76 -3.50 0.92
N ARG A 80 -19.38 -4.00 2.10
CA ARG A 80 -20.19 -4.94 2.88
C ARG A 80 -21.12 -4.26 3.89
N ASP A 81 -21.05 -2.93 3.99
CA ASP A 81 -21.72 -2.15 5.04
C ASP A 81 -21.25 -2.51 6.47
N ASP A 82 -20.07 -3.12 6.59
CA ASP A 82 -19.48 -3.56 7.87
C ASP A 82 -18.67 -2.44 8.57
N LEU A 83 -18.35 -1.35 7.86
CA LEU A 83 -17.48 -0.28 8.37
C LEU A 83 -18.12 1.12 8.28
N PRO A 84 -17.77 2.03 9.21
CA PRO A 84 -18.17 3.43 9.15
C PRO A 84 -17.70 4.09 7.85
N ARG A 85 -18.60 4.85 7.21
CA ARG A 85 -18.34 5.60 5.97
C ARG A 85 -17.77 6.98 6.28
N ASP A 86 -16.73 7.01 7.10
CA ASP A 86 -16.12 8.24 7.62
C ASP A 86 -14.86 8.60 6.84
N ALA A 87 -14.79 9.85 6.37
CA ALA A 87 -13.64 10.38 5.66
C ALA A 87 -12.38 10.38 6.55
N GLU A 88 -12.51 10.64 7.84
CA GLU A 88 -11.38 10.70 8.78
C GLU A 88 -10.63 9.36 8.85
N ALA A 89 -11.38 8.25 8.88
CA ALA A 89 -10.80 6.93 8.90
C ALA A 89 -10.01 6.61 7.61
N PHE A 90 -10.53 7.03 6.44
CA PHE A 90 -9.84 6.79 5.16
C PHE A 90 -8.58 7.65 5.06
N ASP A 91 -8.65 8.90 5.52
CA ASP A 91 -7.50 9.79 5.55
C ASP A 91 -6.42 9.32 6.54
N ALA A 92 -6.81 8.74 7.68
CA ALA A 92 -5.87 8.16 8.63
C ALA A 92 -5.08 7.00 7.98
N VAL A 93 -5.76 6.11 7.26
CA VAL A 93 -5.09 5.02 6.52
C VAL A 93 -4.24 5.57 5.37
N ALA A 94 -4.73 6.56 4.62
CA ALA A 94 -3.94 7.21 3.57
C ALA A 94 -2.65 7.82 4.12
N GLY A 95 -2.70 8.51 5.26
CA GLY A 95 -1.53 9.09 5.92
C GLY A 95 -0.55 8.04 6.43
N GLN A 96 -1.03 6.86 6.86
CA GLN A 96 -0.16 5.75 7.26
C GLN A 96 0.52 5.09 6.05
N LEU A 97 -0.20 4.94 4.93
CA LEU A 97 0.37 4.46 3.66
C LEU A 97 1.48 5.40 3.16
N TRP A 98 1.25 6.71 3.17
CA TRP A 98 2.27 7.69 2.76
C TRP A 98 3.54 7.62 3.61
N ARG A 99 3.40 7.62 4.94
CA ARG A 99 4.55 7.48 5.84
C ARG A 99 5.31 6.18 5.60
N THR A 100 4.58 5.09 5.37
CA THR A 100 5.18 3.79 5.06
C THR A 100 5.93 3.82 3.74
N ARG A 101 5.35 4.44 2.71
CA ARG A 101 5.98 4.64 1.40
C ARG A 101 7.26 5.48 1.50
N GLU A 102 7.21 6.62 2.19
CA GLU A 102 8.37 7.50 2.38
C GLU A 102 9.50 6.79 3.10
N TRP A 103 9.19 6.15 4.23
CA TRP A 103 10.16 5.36 4.97
C TRP A 103 10.75 4.22 4.12
N PHE A 104 9.89 3.49 3.40
CA PHE A 104 10.32 2.37 2.58
C PHE A 104 11.20 2.81 1.40
N GLN A 105 10.86 3.93 0.76
CA GLN A 105 11.69 4.51 -0.30
C GLN A 105 13.08 4.87 0.21
N THR A 106 13.20 5.43 1.42
CA THR A 106 14.49 5.72 2.05
C THR A 106 15.31 4.45 2.23
N VAL A 107 14.71 3.41 2.84
CA VAL A 107 15.38 2.12 3.07
C VAL A 107 15.86 1.47 1.76
N VAL A 108 15.02 1.47 0.73
CA VAL A 108 15.37 0.90 -0.59
C VAL A 108 16.51 1.70 -1.24
N SER A 109 16.51 3.03 -1.10
CA SER A 109 17.55 3.89 -1.66
C SER A 109 18.89 3.69 -0.96
N GLU A 110 18.90 3.51 0.36
CA GLU A 110 20.09 3.19 1.14
C GLU A 110 20.67 1.82 0.74
N TYR A 111 19.82 0.82 0.55
CA TYR A 111 20.26 -0.50 0.10
C TYR A 111 20.84 -0.47 -1.32
N ALA A 112 20.23 0.26 -2.25
CA ALA A 112 20.73 0.35 -3.63
C ALA A 112 22.09 1.08 -3.74
N ALA A 113 22.51 1.81 -2.71
CA ALA A 113 23.77 2.53 -2.65
C ALA A 113 24.91 1.77 -1.95
N ALA A 114 24.61 0.64 -1.29
CA ALA A 114 25.55 -0.20 -0.54
C ALA A 114 26.12 -1.33 -1.42
#